data_AF-A0A075MN02-F1
#
_entry.id   AF-A0A075MN02-F1
#
_cell.length_a   1.000
_cell.length_b   1.000
_cell.length_c   1.000
_cell.angle_alpha   90.00
_cell.angle_beta   90.00
_cell.angle_gamma   90.00
#
_symmetry.space_group_name_H-M   'P 1'
#
loop_
_entity.id
_entity.type
_entity.pdbx_description
1 polymer ?
#
loop_
_entity_poly.entity_id
_entity_poly.type
_entity_poly.pdbx_seq_one_letter_code
_entity_poly.pdbx_strand_id
1 'polypeptide(L)'
;MFKEVATVFSHRRSLMKPRSMHAIIAEILRVCEQKTKRTHVIYKANLSHSMLQGYVELAWQSGLLDELPDRSLLITEKGREYLAHFTCAEKMLRINNNIDAVPSSPEEEEEEQQRQRPSVKAATAAASQVIDTYT
;
A
#
# COMPACT_ATOMS: atom_id res chain seq x y z
N MET A 1 18.90 -1.48 -26.81
CA MET A 1 17.54 -2.05 -27.02
C MET A 1 16.44 -1.37 -26.19
N PHE A 2 16.61 -0.12 -25.72
CA PHE A 2 15.61 0.60 -24.90
C PHE A 2 14.48 1.29 -25.68
N LYS A 3 14.43 1.18 -27.01
CA LYS A 3 13.48 1.96 -27.84
C LYS A 3 12.07 1.36 -27.91
N GLU A 4 11.88 0.08 -27.63
CA GLU A 4 10.56 -0.56 -27.74
C GLU A 4 9.69 -0.41 -26.50
N VAL A 5 10.29 -0.28 -25.31
CA VAL A 5 9.54 -0.22 -24.06
C VAL A 5 8.66 1.04 -24.02
N ALA A 6 9.15 2.18 -24.53
CA ALA A 6 8.46 3.48 -24.51
C ALA A 6 7.08 3.47 -25.17
N THR A 7 6.87 2.65 -26.21
CA THR A 7 5.61 2.58 -26.97
C THR A 7 4.48 1.94 -26.15
N VAL A 8 4.81 0.99 -25.28
CA VAL A 8 3.85 0.27 -24.42
C VAL A 8 3.26 1.20 -23.34
N PHE A 9 3.96 2.26 -22.93
CA PHE A 9 3.55 3.19 -21.86
C PHE A 9 2.55 4.28 -22.31
N SER A 10 1.85 4.10 -23.44
CA SER A 10 0.93 5.10 -23.99
C SER A 10 -0.39 5.21 -23.20
N HIS A 11 -0.32 5.96 -22.09
CA HIS A 11 -1.29 6.92 -21.55
C HIS A 11 -2.80 6.61 -21.69
N ARG A 12 -3.40 5.99 -20.67
CA ARG A 12 -4.78 6.36 -20.25
C ARG A 12 -4.70 7.51 -19.24
N ARG A 13 -5.18 8.69 -19.64
CA ARG A 13 -5.32 9.86 -18.76
C ARG A 13 -6.37 9.59 -17.68
N SER A 14 -5.95 9.63 -16.42
CA SER A 14 -6.80 9.71 -15.22
C SER A 14 -6.42 10.97 -14.44
N LEU A 15 -7.37 11.58 -13.73
CA LEU A 15 -7.20 12.81 -12.95
C LEU A 15 -6.39 12.61 -11.66
N MET A 16 -5.85 11.41 -11.43
CA MET A 16 -4.97 11.08 -10.30
C MET A 16 -3.51 11.07 -10.76
N LYS A 17 -2.59 11.46 -9.87
CA LYS A 17 -1.15 11.50 -10.16
C LYS A 17 -0.70 10.14 -10.74
N PRO A 18 -0.20 10.11 -11.98
CA PRO A 18 0.14 8.85 -12.64
C PRO A 18 1.24 8.13 -11.85
N ARG A 19 1.06 6.82 -11.62
CA ARG A 19 2.10 5.98 -11.00
C ARG A 19 3.34 6.02 -11.89
N SER A 20 4.50 6.30 -11.29
CA SER A 20 5.76 6.26 -12.01
C SER A 20 6.10 4.80 -12.37
N MET A 21 6.91 4.63 -13.42
CA MET A 21 7.41 3.33 -13.84
C MET A 21 8.05 2.57 -12.65
N HIS A 22 8.90 3.25 -11.88
CA HIS A 22 9.58 2.70 -10.71
C HIS A 22 8.60 2.29 -9.60
N ALA A 23 7.50 3.04 -9.40
CA ALA A 23 6.46 2.70 -8.43
C ALA A 23 5.72 1.43 -8.82
N ILE A 24 5.41 1.25 -10.11
CA ILE A 24 4.75 0.04 -10.61
C ILE A 24 5.67 -1.18 -10.47
N ILE A 25 6.96 -1.03 -10.81
CA ILE A 25 7.94 -2.11 -10.57
C ILE A 25 8.03 -2.44 -9.09
N ALA A 26 8.17 -1.44 -8.20
CA ALA A 26 8.24 -1.66 -6.77
C ALA A 26 6.98 -2.39 -6.23
N GLU A 27 5.80 -2.07 -6.76
CA GLU A 27 4.55 -2.73 -6.38
C GLU A 27 4.49 -4.19 -6.86
N ILE A 28 4.91 -4.47 -8.10
CA ILE A 28 5.05 -5.84 -8.60
C ILE A 28 6.03 -6.63 -7.72
N LEU A 29 7.19 -6.04 -7.41
CA LEU A 29 8.22 -6.68 -6.58
C LEU A 29 7.70 -6.97 -5.17
N ARG A 30 6.95 -6.06 -4.54
CA ARG A 30 6.29 -6.30 -3.23
C ARG A 30 5.36 -7.51 -3.26
N VAL A 31 4.55 -7.65 -4.32
CA VAL A 31 3.66 -8.80 -4.48
C VAL A 31 4.45 -10.10 -4.71
N CYS A 32 5.60 -10.01 -5.37
CA CYS A 32 6.45 -11.15 -5.70
C CYS A 32 7.51 -11.48 -4.62
N GLU A 33 7.44 -10.87 -3.43
CA GLU A 33 8.30 -11.26 -2.29
C GLU A 33 8.14 -12.75 -1.95
N GLN A 34 6.93 -13.26 -2.16
CA GLN A 34 6.61 -14.67 -2.14
C GLN A 34 6.32 -15.16 -3.57
N LYS A 35 6.58 -16.44 -3.81
CA LYS A 35 6.27 -17.10 -5.08
C LYS A 35 4.79 -16.88 -5.45
N THR A 36 4.53 -16.12 -6.50
CA THR A 36 3.19 -15.65 -6.84
C THR A 36 2.86 -15.84 -8.32
N LYS A 37 1.65 -16.30 -8.62
CA LYS A 37 1.18 -16.43 -10.02
C LYS A 37 0.92 -15.06 -10.64
N ARG A 38 1.20 -14.91 -11.94
CA ARG A 38 0.92 -13.67 -12.70
C ARG A 38 -0.48 -13.11 -12.48
N THR A 39 -1.50 -13.96 -12.49
CA THR A 39 -2.89 -13.54 -12.28
C THR A 39 -3.09 -12.84 -10.95
N HIS A 40 -2.42 -13.32 -9.88
CA HIS A 40 -2.49 -12.70 -8.57
C HIS A 40 -1.76 -11.34 -8.55
N VAL A 41 -0.67 -11.19 -9.30
CA VAL A 41 0.03 -9.90 -9.48
C VAL A 41 -0.85 -8.87 -10.19
N ILE A 42 -1.59 -9.28 -11.24
CA ILE A 42 -2.56 -8.41 -11.94
C ILE A 42 -3.55 -7.81 -10.92
N TYR A 43 -4.18 -8.68 -10.13
CA TYR A 43 -5.20 -8.25 -9.18
C TYR A 43 -4.63 -7.40 -8.04
N LYS A 44 -3.46 -7.74 -7.52
CA LYS A 44 -2.84 -7.03 -6.39
C LYS A 44 -2.22 -5.69 -6.78
N ALA A 45 -1.56 -5.61 -7.93
CA ALA A 45 -0.90 -4.39 -8.40
C ALA A 45 -1.84 -3.47 -9.21
N ASN A 46 -3.11 -3.84 -9.38
CA ASN A 46 -4.10 -3.11 -10.19
C ASN A 46 -3.56 -2.79 -11.59
N LEU A 47 -3.07 -3.82 -12.30
CA LEU A 47 -2.49 -3.70 -13.63
C LEU A 47 -3.34 -4.44 -14.65
N SER A 48 -3.53 -3.87 -15.83
CA SER A 48 -4.05 -4.64 -16.97
C SER A 48 -3.02 -5.70 -17.40
N HIS A 49 -3.50 -6.80 -18.00
CA HIS A 49 -2.65 -7.89 -18.49
C HIS A 49 -1.51 -7.41 -19.42
N SER A 50 -1.79 -6.50 -20.35
CA SER A 50 -0.80 -5.95 -21.29
C SER A 50 0.30 -5.14 -20.59
N MET A 51 -0.08 -4.29 -19.63
CA MET A 51 0.90 -3.56 -18.81
C MET A 51 1.77 -4.52 -18.00
N LEU A 52 1.17 -5.49 -17.29
CA LEU A 52 1.94 -6.42 -16.47
C LEU A 52 3.01 -7.12 -17.30
N GLN A 53 2.68 -7.56 -18.51
CA GLN A 53 3.64 -8.23 -19.38
C GLN A 53 4.86 -7.36 -19.69
N GLY A 54 4.67 -6.09 -20.05
CA GLY A 54 5.78 -5.16 -20.32
C GLY A 54 6.63 -4.87 -19.08
N TYR A 55 6.01 -4.70 -17.90
CA TYR A 55 6.75 -4.45 -16.66
C TYR A 55 7.47 -5.69 -16.14
N VAL A 56 6.87 -6.87 -16.24
CA VAL A 56 7.51 -8.14 -15.87
C VAL A 56 8.69 -8.42 -16.78
N GLU A 57 8.56 -8.19 -18.08
CA GLU A 57 9.67 -8.33 -19.02
C GLU A 57 10.81 -7.36 -18.70
N LEU A 58 10.50 -6.09 -18.39
CA LEU A 58 11.51 -5.12 -17.97
C LEU A 58 12.20 -5.51 -16.66
N ALA A 59 11.44 -5.99 -15.68
CA ALA A 59 11.96 -6.44 -14.38
C ALA A 59 12.83 -7.71 -14.53
N TRP A 60 12.43 -8.63 -15.40
CA TRP A 60 13.17 -9.85 -15.69
C TRP A 60 14.47 -9.54 -16.45
N GLN A 61 14.43 -8.72 -17.50
CA GLN A 61 15.62 -8.29 -18.25
C GLN A 61 16.64 -7.53 -17.39
N SER A 62 16.16 -6.81 -16.37
CA SER A 62 17.03 -6.10 -15.41
C SER A 62 17.53 -6.99 -14.27
N GLY A 63 17.08 -8.25 -14.19
CA GLY A 63 17.45 -9.22 -13.16
C GLY A 63 16.84 -8.94 -11.79
N LEU A 64 15.73 -8.20 -11.72
CA LEU A 64 15.01 -7.88 -10.48
C LEU A 64 13.97 -8.96 -10.13
N LEU A 65 13.56 -9.75 -11.10
CA LEU A 65 12.49 -10.75 -10.97
C LEU A 65 12.89 -12.01 -11.76
N ASP A 66 12.57 -13.18 -11.21
CA ASP A 66 12.69 -14.46 -11.89
C ASP A 66 11.32 -15.06 -12.20
N GLU A 67 11.25 -15.76 -13.32
CA GLU A 67 10.10 -16.57 -13.69
C GLU A 67 10.42 -18.05 -13.47
N LEU A 68 9.61 -18.72 -12.67
CA LEU A 68 9.73 -20.14 -12.39
C LEU A 68 9.10 -21.00 -13.51
N PRO A 69 9.46 -22.30 -13.59
CA PRO A 69 8.92 -23.21 -14.60
C PRO A 69 7.39 -23.32 -14.61
N ASP A 70 6.75 -23.06 -13.46
CA ASP A 70 5.29 -23.08 -13.32
C ASP A 70 4.61 -21.74 -13.64
N ARG A 71 5.34 -20.81 -14.29
CA ARG A 71 4.91 -19.45 -14.63
C ARG A 71 4.61 -18.56 -13.42
N SER A 72 5.07 -18.97 -12.24
CA SER A 72 5.08 -18.11 -11.05
C SER A 72 6.24 -17.13 -11.13
N LEU A 73 6.06 -15.97 -10.50
CA LEU A 73 7.05 -14.93 -10.38
C LEU A 73 7.63 -14.95 -8.97
N LEU A 74 8.93 -14.71 -8.87
CA LEU A 74 9.64 -14.59 -7.60
C LEU A 74 10.65 -13.46 -7.68
N ILE A 75 10.77 -12.68 -6.61
CA ILE A 75 11.77 -11.62 -6.51
C ILE A 75 13.19 -12.22 -6.42
N THR A 76 14.15 -11.59 -7.08
CA THR A 76 15.57 -11.93 -6.93
C THR A 76 16.20 -11.16 -5.77
N GLU A 77 17.43 -11.51 -5.36
CA GLU A 77 18.13 -10.74 -4.33
C GLU A 77 18.36 -9.28 -4.77
N LYS A 78 18.75 -9.07 -6.02
CA LYS A 78 18.88 -7.73 -6.62
C LYS A 78 17.54 -6.98 -6.63
N GLY A 79 16.43 -7.68 -6.85
CA GLY A 79 15.09 -7.12 -6.74
C GLY A 79 14.77 -6.62 -5.34
N ARG A 80 15.19 -7.36 -4.31
CA ARG A 80 15.00 -7.00 -2.90
C ARG A 80 15.81 -5.75 -2.53
N GLU A 81 17.07 -5.68 -2.98
CA GLU A 81 17.92 -4.50 -2.81
C GLU A 81 17.30 -3.26 -3.47
N TYR A 82 16.85 -3.39 -4.72
CA TYR A 82 16.15 -2.32 -5.44
C TYR A 82 14.91 -1.84 -4.66
N LEU A 83 14.10 -2.77 -4.14
CA LEU A 83 12.90 -2.43 -3.38
C LEU A 83 13.23 -1.70 -2.06
N ALA A 84 14.31 -2.11 -1.39
CA ALA A 84 14.80 -1.44 -0.18
C ALA A 84 15.28 -0.01 -0.49
N HIS A 85 16.05 0.18 -1.55
CA HIS A 85 16.51 1.50 -2.00
C HIS A 85 15.34 2.40 -2.41
N PHE A 86 14.38 1.86 -3.17
CA PHE A 86 13.19 2.59 -3.57
C PHE A 86 12.37 3.05 -2.37
N THR A 87 12.14 2.15 -1.40
CA THR A 87 11.38 2.46 -0.18
C THR A 87 12.12 3.49 0.70
N CYS A 88 13.45 3.41 0.77
CA CYS A 88 14.27 4.39 1.47
C CYS A 88 14.17 5.78 0.84
N ALA A 89 14.32 5.86 -0.49
CA ALA A 89 14.16 7.10 -1.24
C ALA A 89 12.74 7.68 -1.10
N GLU A 90 11.71 6.83 -1.16
CA GLU A 90 10.32 7.23 -0.94
C GLU A 90 10.12 7.85 0.45
N LYS A 91 10.67 7.24 1.50
CA LYS A 91 10.64 7.78 2.87
C LYS A 91 11.34 9.14 2.96
N MET A 92 12.52 9.29 2.35
CA MET A 92 13.24 10.57 2.33
C MET A 92 12.43 11.67 1.64
N LEU A 93 11.75 11.36 0.53
CA LEU A 93 10.91 12.30 -0.19
C LEU A 93 9.62 12.66 0.55
N ARG A 94 9.08 11.74 1.36
CA ARG A 94 7.91 11.98 2.23
C ARG A 94 8.21 12.95 3.36
N ILE A 95 9.40 12.89 3.96
CA ILE A 95 9.80 13.81 5.05
C ILE A 95 9.73 15.28 4.62
N ASN A 96 9.99 15.56 3.34
CA ASN A 96 9.93 16.93 2.81
C ASN A 96 8.53 17.40 2.41
N ASN A 97 7.54 16.50 2.30
CA ASN A 97 6.18 16.83 1.91
C ASN A 97 5.21 16.37 3.01
N ASN A 98 5.00 17.23 4.02
CA ASN A 98 3.92 17.11 5.00
C ASN A 98 2.54 17.38 4.35
N ILE A 99 2.21 16.65 3.29
CA ILE A 99 0.90 16.62 2.64
C ILE A 99 0.77 15.20 2.11
N ASP A 100 0.26 14.30 2.94
CA ASP A 100 -0.45 13.06 2.62
C ASP A 100 -0.49 12.22 3.90
N ALA A 101 -1.31 12.68 4.85
CA ALA A 101 -1.82 11.83 5.91
C ALA A 101 -2.67 10.73 5.25
N VAL A 102 -2.03 9.66 4.79
CA VAL A 102 -2.70 8.42 4.46
C VAL A 102 -2.54 7.52 5.69
N PRO A 103 -3.63 7.25 6.42
CA PRO A 103 -3.58 6.38 7.58
C PRO A 103 -3.12 4.98 7.12
N SER A 104 -1.94 4.61 7.58
CA SER A 104 -1.41 3.27 7.50
C SER A 104 -2.25 2.37 8.39
N SER A 105 -3.05 1.51 7.77
CA SER A 105 -3.84 0.44 8.39
C SER A 105 -5.01 0.90 9.28
N PRO A 106 -6.23 0.34 9.13
CA PRO A 106 -7.37 0.59 10.01
C PRO A 106 -7.18 0.15 11.49
N GLU A 107 -5.98 -0.29 11.88
CA GLU A 107 -5.73 -0.96 13.16
C GLU A 107 -5.30 0.01 14.27
N GLU A 108 -4.96 1.26 13.96
CA GLU A 108 -4.43 2.21 14.96
C GLU A 108 -5.48 3.19 15.53
N GLU A 109 -6.67 3.31 14.94
CA GLU A 109 -7.72 4.22 15.46
C GLU A 109 -8.51 3.66 16.66
N GLU A 110 -8.49 2.33 16.89
CA GLU A 110 -9.25 1.73 17.99
C GLU A 110 -8.57 1.89 19.37
N GLU A 111 -7.23 2.01 19.43
CA GLU A 111 -6.54 2.12 20.73
C GLU A 111 -6.66 3.51 21.39
N GLU A 112 -6.91 4.57 20.62
CA GLU A 112 -6.98 5.93 21.15
C GLU A 112 -8.36 6.29 21.73
N GLN A 113 -9.43 5.66 21.22
CA GLN A 113 -10.80 5.84 21.75
C GLN A 113 -11.00 5.18 23.13
N GLN A 114 -10.22 4.14 23.45
CA GLN A 114 -10.30 3.46 24.75
C GLN A 114 -9.65 4.26 25.89
N ARG A 115 -8.74 5.20 25.60
CA ARG A 115 -8.00 5.99 26.60
C ARG A 115 -8.68 7.31 27.02
N GLN A 116 -9.74 7.73 26.32
CA GLN A 116 -10.46 8.98 26.61
C GLN A 116 -11.83 8.80 27.27
N ARG A 117 -12.07 7.74 28.04
CA ARG A 117 -13.19 7.75 29.01
C ARG A 117 -12.72 8.40 30.33
N PRO A 118 -13.05 9.67 30.61
CA PRO A 118 -12.98 10.16 31.97
C PRO A 118 -13.87 9.29 32.87
N SER A 119 -13.37 8.93 34.05
CA SER A 119 -14.12 8.16 35.03
C SER A 119 -15.35 8.94 35.45
N VAL A 120 -16.55 8.48 35.09
CA VAL A 120 -17.80 9.03 35.64
C VAL A 120 -18.04 8.41 37.02
N LYS A 121 -17.15 8.73 37.97
CA LYS A 121 -17.34 8.57 39.41
C LYS A 121 -17.48 9.97 40.01
N ALA A 122 -18.57 10.66 39.69
CA ALA A 122 -19.09 11.84 40.39
C ALA A 122 -20.17 12.48 39.51
N ALA A 123 -21.45 12.12 39.68
CA ALA A 123 -22.63 12.97 39.40
C ALA A 123 -23.93 12.14 39.26
N THR A 124 -24.36 11.45 40.32
CA THR A 124 -25.80 11.30 40.63
C THR A 124 -25.99 10.86 42.09
N ALA A 125 -25.41 11.66 43.00
CA ALA A 125 -25.82 11.71 44.39
C ALA A 125 -26.78 12.91 44.54
N ALA A 126 -27.98 12.81 43.96
CA ALA A 126 -29.09 13.76 44.13
C ALA A 126 -30.36 13.26 43.38
N ALA A 127 -30.92 12.12 43.80
CA ALA A 127 -32.26 11.69 43.38
C ALA A 127 -32.88 10.70 44.39
N SER A 128 -32.57 10.87 45.67
CA SER A 128 -33.24 10.17 46.77
C SER A 128 -33.64 11.21 47.79
N GLN A 129 -34.78 11.84 47.51
CA GLN A 129 -35.67 12.56 48.43
C GLN A 129 -36.75 13.19 47.56
N VAL A 130 -37.99 13.19 48.05
CA VAL A 130 -39.22 13.70 47.43
C VAL A 130 -39.95 12.72 46.48
N ILE A 131 -40.28 11.54 47.00
CA ILE A 131 -41.61 10.93 46.79
C ILE A 131 -42.08 10.48 48.16
N ASP A 132 -42.58 11.45 48.92
CA ASP A 132 -43.51 11.28 50.04
C ASP A 132 -43.96 12.69 50.40
N THR A 133 -45.14 13.07 49.89
CA THR A 133 -46.17 13.91 50.54
C THR A 133 -47.17 14.47 49.51
N TYR A 134 -48.47 14.21 49.75
CA TYR A 134 -49.68 14.73 49.08
C TYR A 134 -49.96 14.17 47.67
N THR A 135 -51.10 13.55 47.34
CA THR A 135 -52.48 13.53 47.90
C THR A 135 -53.11 12.17 47.62
#